data_AF-A0AAU7CUK1-F1
#
_entry.id   AF-A0AAU7CUK1-F1
#
_cell.length_a   1.000
_cell.length_b   1.000
_cell.length_c   1.000
_cell.angle_alpha   90.00
_cell.angle_beta   90.00
_cell.angle_gamma   90.00
#
_symmetry.space_group_name_H-M   'P 1'
#
loop_
_entity.id
_entity.type
_entity.pdbx_description
1 polymer ?
#
loop_
_entity_poly.entity_id
_entity_poly.type
_entity_poly.pdbx_seq_one_letter_code
_entity_poly.pdbx_strand_id
1 'polypeptide(L)'
;MKTLHRAARVERPSLRPSFSGFLLLTLLLFPLAAHAQTGSSPFDTGLTSIQTLFTGTIAKVSSLIAIVLGGYAFAHGEPGAKKTLAGVAAGTGIAVMATNILTWLWGS
;
A
#
# COMPACT_ATOMS: atom_id res chain seq x y z
N MET A 1 -27.10 71.15 -30.89
CA MET A 1 -26.19 70.42 -29.97
C MET A 1 -27.01 69.40 -29.17
N LYS A 2 -27.04 68.13 -29.58
CA LYS A 2 -27.55 67.02 -28.76
C LYS A 2 -26.54 65.89 -28.85
N THR A 3 -25.65 65.88 -27.87
CA THR A 3 -24.52 64.98 -27.68
C THR A 3 -24.99 63.59 -27.27
N LEU A 4 -24.65 62.63 -28.12
CA LEU A 4 -24.07 61.32 -27.81
C LEU A 4 -24.34 60.75 -26.41
N HIS A 5 -25.17 59.69 -26.34
CA HIS A 5 -24.94 58.60 -25.41
C HIS A 5 -25.28 57.26 -26.08
N ARG A 6 -24.42 56.85 -27.04
CA ARG A 6 -24.40 55.46 -27.51
C ARG A 6 -23.86 54.61 -26.37
N ALA A 7 -24.77 53.99 -25.62
CA ALA A 7 -24.42 52.99 -24.61
C ALA A 7 -23.65 51.87 -25.29
N ALA A 8 -22.37 51.71 -24.92
CA ALA A 8 -21.56 50.58 -25.31
C ALA A 8 -22.21 49.31 -24.72
N ARG A 9 -22.87 48.54 -25.58
CA ARG A 9 -23.41 47.22 -25.26
C ARG A 9 -22.23 46.31 -24.97
N VAL A 10 -21.95 46.09 -23.68
CA VAL A 10 -20.97 45.11 -23.20
C VAL A 10 -21.53 43.72 -23.51
N GLU A 11 -21.06 43.12 -24.59
CA GLU A 11 -21.30 41.72 -24.94
C GLU A 11 -20.69 40.85 -23.83
N ARG A 12 -21.54 40.33 -22.94
CA ARG A 12 -21.13 39.33 -21.94
C ARG A 12 -20.76 38.07 -22.72
N PRO A 13 -19.49 37.59 -22.70
CA PRO A 13 -19.14 36.37 -23.40
C PRO A 13 -19.96 35.25 -22.76
N SER A 14 -20.89 34.71 -23.53
CA SER A 14 -21.69 33.57 -23.10
C SER A 14 -20.73 32.39 -22.96
N LEU A 15 -20.34 32.09 -21.71
CA LEU A 15 -19.68 30.85 -21.34
C LEU A 15 -20.71 29.71 -21.52
N ARG A 16 -20.99 29.39 -22.77
CA ARG A 16 -21.62 28.13 -23.12
C ARG A 16 -20.53 27.09 -22.90
N PRO A 17 -20.70 26.16 -21.94
CA PRO A 17 -19.76 25.05 -21.83
C PRO A 17 -19.89 24.23 -23.12
N SER A 18 -19.00 24.51 -24.06
CA SER A 18 -18.91 23.75 -25.29
C SER A 18 -18.43 22.36 -24.92
N PHE A 19 -19.02 21.33 -25.54
CA PHE A 19 -18.61 19.95 -25.39
C PHE A 19 -17.09 19.78 -25.63
N SER A 20 -16.51 20.59 -26.52
CA SER A 20 -15.06 20.66 -26.73
C SER A 20 -14.29 21.18 -25.52
N GLY A 21 -14.82 22.15 -24.77
CA GLY A 21 -14.18 22.67 -23.55
C GLY A 21 -14.18 21.63 -22.43
N PHE A 22 -15.26 20.85 -22.32
CA PHE A 22 -15.32 19.73 -21.39
C PHE A 22 -14.33 18.63 -21.79
N LEU A 23 -14.25 18.29 -23.08
CA LEU A 23 -13.30 17.29 -23.60
C LEU A 23 -11.84 17.70 -23.38
N LEU A 24 -11.49 18.97 -23.65
CA LEU A 24 -10.16 19.53 -23.40
C LEU A 24 -9.80 19.51 -21.90
N LEU A 25 -10.74 19.91 -21.05
CA LEU A 25 -10.56 19.86 -19.60
C LEU A 25 -10.35 18.41 -19.13
N THR A 26 -11.12 17.47 -19.66
CA THR A 26 -10.98 16.05 -19.34
C THR A 26 -9.62 15.52 -19.79
N LEU A 27 -9.17 15.88 -21.00
CA LEU A 27 -7.87 15.48 -21.55
C LEU A 27 -6.69 16.07 -20.75
N LEU A 28 -6.83 17.27 -20.21
CA LEU A 28 -5.82 17.94 -19.37
C LEU A 28 -5.78 17.42 -17.93
N LEU A 29 -6.92 16.95 -17.40
CA LEU A 29 -7.03 16.36 -16.07
C LEU A 29 -6.78 14.84 -16.07
N PHE A 30 -6.89 14.18 -17.22
CA PHE A 30 -6.64 12.75 -17.40
C PHE A 30 -5.25 12.30 -16.90
N PRO A 31 -4.15 13.04 -17.17
CA PRO A 31 -2.84 12.69 -16.64
C PRO A 31 -2.84 12.69 -15.12
N LEU A 32 -3.49 13.64 -14.44
CA LEU A 32 -3.50 13.71 -12.98
C LEU A 32 -4.19 12.49 -12.34
N ALA A 33 -5.28 12.02 -12.94
CA ALA A 33 -5.94 10.77 -12.54
C ALA A 33 -5.11 9.53 -12.91
N ALA A 34 -4.45 9.54 -14.07
CA ALA A 34 -3.56 8.47 -14.50
C ALA A 34 -2.35 8.35 -13.57
N HIS A 35 -1.72 9.44 -13.10
CA HIS A 35 -0.62 9.39 -12.14
C HIS A 35 -1.03 8.80 -10.78
N ALA A 36 -2.32 8.82 -10.42
CA ALA A 36 -2.84 8.12 -9.23
C ALA A 36 -3.00 6.60 -9.46
N GLN A 37 -3.04 6.15 -10.73
CA GLN A 37 -3.20 4.74 -11.11
C GLN A 37 -1.94 4.13 -11.76
N THR A 38 -0.96 4.95 -12.18
CA THR A 38 0.29 4.54 -12.84
C THR A 38 1.50 4.57 -11.88
N GLY A 39 1.24 4.51 -10.57
CA GLY A 39 2.26 4.59 -9.52
C GLY A 39 2.74 3.26 -8.93
N SER A 40 2.45 2.11 -9.54
CA SER A 40 3.02 0.82 -9.15
C SER A 40 3.07 -0.07 -10.37
N SER A 41 4.27 -0.43 -10.85
CA SER A 41 4.34 -1.46 -11.86
C SER A 41 3.72 -2.76 -11.30
N PRO A 42 3.17 -3.65 -12.14
CA PRO A 42 2.63 -4.93 -11.65
C PRO A 42 3.67 -5.77 -10.88
N PHE A 43 4.97 -5.49 -11.07
CA PHE A 43 6.06 -6.07 -10.27
C PHE A 43 6.18 -5.42 -8.89
N ASP A 44 5.94 -4.11 -8.78
CA ASP A 44 5.96 -3.41 -7.49
C ASP A 44 4.79 -3.90 -6.61
N THR A 45 3.59 -4.02 -7.18
CA THR A 45 2.44 -4.58 -6.48
C THR A 45 2.65 -6.05 -6.10
N GLY A 46 3.30 -6.84 -6.96
CA GLY A 46 3.65 -8.23 -6.68
C GLY A 46 4.67 -8.37 -5.55
N LEU A 47 5.74 -7.59 -5.58
CA LEU A 47 6.78 -7.57 -4.54
C LEU A 47 6.23 -7.08 -3.20
N THR A 48 5.40 -6.04 -3.18
CA THR A 48 4.71 -5.59 -1.97
C THR A 48 3.79 -6.68 -1.42
N SER A 49 3.05 -7.40 -2.28
CA SER A 49 2.20 -8.51 -1.84
C SER A 49 3.01 -9.63 -1.19
N ILE A 50 4.17 -9.99 -1.76
CA ILE A 50 5.08 -10.97 -1.18
C ILE A 50 5.61 -10.48 0.17
N GLN A 51 6.01 -9.22 0.28
CA GLN A 51 6.46 -8.63 1.54
C GLN A 51 5.38 -8.74 2.63
N THR A 52 4.12 -8.39 2.31
CA THR A 52 2.99 -8.51 3.24
C THR A 52 2.73 -9.95 3.65
N LEU A 53 2.90 -10.93 2.75
CA LEU A 53 2.76 -12.35 3.10
C LEU A 53 3.83 -12.82 4.08
N PHE A 54 5.09 -12.39 3.89
CA PHE A 54 6.20 -12.73 4.79
C PHE A 54 6.05 -12.10 6.17
N THR A 55 5.60 -10.86 6.26
CA THR A 55 5.39 -10.16 7.55
C THR A 55 4.05 -10.48 8.20
N GLY A 56 3.09 -11.04 7.48
CA GLY A 56 1.75 -11.35 7.99
C GLY A 56 1.57 -12.84 8.27
N THR A 57 1.09 -13.56 7.25
CA THR A 57 0.61 -14.93 7.38
C THR A 57 1.75 -15.93 7.57
N ILE A 58 2.83 -15.79 6.79
CA ILE A 58 3.95 -16.75 6.82
C ILE A 58 4.65 -16.70 8.18
N ALA A 59 4.95 -15.51 8.71
CA ALA A 59 5.57 -15.37 10.04
C ALA A 59 4.75 -16.04 11.15
N LYS A 60 3.42 -15.92 11.12
CA LYS A 60 2.53 -16.53 12.11
C LYS A 60 2.43 -18.05 11.96
N VAL A 61 2.23 -18.53 10.73
CA VAL A 61 2.08 -19.97 10.45
C VAL A 61 3.40 -20.71 10.70
N SER A 62 4.54 -20.15 10.27
CA SER A 62 5.85 -20.75 10.50
C SER A 62 6.19 -20.83 11.99
N SER A 63 5.87 -19.78 12.75
CA SER A 63 6.03 -19.75 14.21
C SER A 63 5.20 -20.84 14.89
N LEU A 64 3.94 -20.99 14.48
CA LEU A 64 3.06 -22.04 15.00
C LEU A 64 3.64 -23.45 14.75
N ILE A 65 4.07 -23.74 13.52
CA ILE A 65 4.65 -25.04 13.16
C ILE A 65 5.93 -25.29 13.98
N ALA A 66 6.81 -24.29 14.11
CA ALA A 66 8.04 -24.43 14.87
C ALA A 66 7.76 -24.75 16.35
N ILE A 67 6.77 -24.09 16.97
CA ILE A 67 6.37 -24.36 18.36
C ILE A 67 5.83 -25.79 18.50
N VAL A 68 4.98 -26.23 17.58
CA VAL A 68 4.40 -27.59 17.61
C VAL A 68 5.51 -28.65 17.51
N LEU A 69 6.43 -28.49 16.55
CA LEU A 69 7.54 -29.44 16.37
C LEU A 69 8.54 -29.39 17.54
N GLY A 70 8.87 -28.20 18.04
CA GLY A 70 9.72 -28.03 19.21
C GLY A 70 9.13 -28.66 20.46
N GLY A 71 7.82 -28.50 20.68
CA GLY A 71 7.10 -29.13 21.80
C GLY A 71 7.03 -30.65 21.67
N TYR A 72 6.82 -31.16 20.45
CA TYR A 72 6.80 -32.60 20.18
C TYR A 72 8.15 -33.27 20.47
N ALA A 73 9.25 -32.66 20.00
CA ALA A 73 10.60 -33.14 20.26
C ALA A 73 10.97 -33.05 21.75
N PHE A 74 10.54 -31.99 22.43
CA PHE A 74 10.71 -31.84 23.88
C PHE A 74 9.96 -32.92 24.68
N ALA A 75 8.74 -33.27 24.26
CA ALA A 75 7.94 -34.31 24.91
C ALA A 75 8.56 -35.71 24.76
N HIS A 76 9.24 -36.00 23.64
CA HIS A 76 9.95 -37.26 23.43
C HIS A 76 11.26 -37.36 24.22
N GLY A 77 11.70 -36.28 24.87
CA GLY A 77 12.86 -36.31 25.76
C GLY A 77 14.20 -36.52 25.04
N GLU A 78 14.24 -36.29 23.72
CA GLU A 78 15.44 -36.52 22.91
C GLU A 78 16.63 -35.66 23.39
N PRO A 79 17.86 -36.19 23.38
CA PRO A 79 19.04 -35.42 23.75
C PRO A 79 19.16 -34.15 22.90
N GLY A 80 19.19 -32.98 23.54
CA GLY A 80 19.27 -31.69 22.86
C GLY A 80 17.93 -31.01 22.58
N ALA A 81 16.78 -31.68 22.81
CA ALA A 81 15.45 -31.09 22.58
C ALA A 81 15.22 -29.79 23.38
N LYS A 82 15.76 -29.69 24.60
CA LYS A 82 15.73 -28.46 25.42
C LYS A 82 16.40 -27.27 24.74
N LYS A 83 17.55 -27.52 24.10
CA LYS A 83 18.30 -26.49 23.36
C LYS A 83 17.53 -26.06 22.11
N THR A 84 16.97 -27.02 21.39
CA THR A 84 16.13 -26.76 20.21
C THR A 84 14.89 -25.96 20.59
N LEU A 85 14.20 -26.31 21.68
CA LEU A 85 13.03 -25.59 22.16
C LEU A 85 13.35 -24.13 22.53
N ALA A 86 14.49 -23.90 23.19
CA ALA A 86 14.95 -22.53 23.47
C ALA A 86 15.20 -21.73 22.18
N GLY A 87 15.79 -22.37 21.17
CA GLY A 87 15.97 -21.78 19.84
C GLY A 87 14.65 -21.49 19.13
N VAL A 88 13.66 -22.39 19.24
CA VAL A 88 12.31 -22.18 18.72
C VAL A 88 11.66 -20.97 19.39
N ALA A 89 11.62 -20.91 20.72
CA ALA A 89 11.00 -19.81 21.44
C ALA A 89 11.64 -18.45 21.08
N ALA A 90 12.98 -18.39 21.05
CA ALA A 90 13.71 -17.20 20.63
C ALA A 90 13.43 -16.84 19.16
N GLY A 91 13.49 -17.83 18.25
CA GLY A 91 13.28 -17.63 16.82
C GLY A 91 11.87 -17.17 16.48
N THR A 92 10.84 -17.76 17.09
CA THR A 92 9.45 -17.32 16.90
C THR A 92 9.21 -15.93 17.46
N GLY A 93 9.82 -15.59 18.60
CA GLY A 93 9.74 -14.25 19.17
C GLY A 93 10.31 -13.20 18.23
N ILE A 94 11.47 -13.48 17.61
CA ILE A 94 12.10 -12.59 16.64
C ILE A 94 11.25 -12.50 15.36
N ALA A 95 10.77 -13.63 14.82
CA ALA A 95 9.99 -13.65 13.60
C ALA A 95 8.70 -12.82 13.70
N VAL A 96 8.00 -12.92 14.83
CA VAL A 96 6.78 -12.15 15.08
C VAL A 96 7.11 -10.69 15.43
N MET A 97 8.19 -10.40 16.16
CA MET A 97 8.55 -9.01 16.47
C MET A 97 9.06 -8.25 15.25
N ALA A 98 9.76 -8.92 14.33
CA ALA A 98 10.27 -8.32 13.09
C ALA A 98 9.16 -7.64 12.28
N THR A 99 7.94 -8.18 12.32
CA THR A 99 6.78 -7.60 11.64
C THR A 99 6.46 -6.20 12.16
N ASN A 100 6.51 -6.01 13.49
CA ASN A 100 6.26 -4.73 14.13
C ASN A 100 7.38 -3.73 13.85
N ILE A 101 8.63 -4.19 13.82
CA ILE A 101 9.80 -3.37 13.47
C ILE A 101 9.65 -2.84 12.05
N LEU A 102 9.22 -3.67 11.11
CA LEU A 102 8.99 -3.27 9.72
C LEU A 102 7.88 -2.21 9.62
N THR A 103 6.81 -2.34 10.39
CA THR A 103 5.75 -1.31 10.45
C THR A 103 6.27 0.03 10.96
N TRP A 104 7.15 0.06 11.97
CA TRP A 104 7.71 1.32 12.49
C TRP A 104 8.65 2.02 11.51
N LEU A 105 9.46 1.24 10.78
CA LEU A 105 10.49 1.79 9.91
C LEU A 105 9.93 2.29 8.58
N TRP A 106 8.86 1.67 8.07
CA TRP A 106 8.37 1.97 6.73
C TRP A 106 6.90 2.39 6.66
N GLY A 107 6.11 2.20 7.72
CA GLY A 107 4.66 2.39 7.66
C GLY A 107 4.05 1.32 6.74
N SER A 108 3.28 0.41 7.33
CA SER A 108 2.65 -0.71 6.60
C SER A 108 1.78 -0.25 5.43
#